data_AF-A0A7S2BKN3-F1
#
_entry.id   AF-A0A7S2BKN3-F1
#
_cell.length_a   1.000
_cell.length_b   1.000
_cell.length_c   1.000
_cell.angle_alpha   90.00
_cell.angle_beta   90.00
_cell.angle_gamma   90.00
#
_symmetry.space_group_name_H-M   'P 1'
#
loop_
_entity.id
_entity.type
_entity.pdbx_description
1 polymer ?
#
loop_
_entity_poly.entity_id
_entity_poly.type
_entity_poly.pdbx_seq_one_letter_code
_entity_poly.pdbx_strand_id
1 'polypeptide(L)'
;LVVESANIVVSQHFSYFEVTSQLQIQNSDRGGPSAVAFVLSPESEKDRKLNVLYEKLKMCQEQDSEKYDSAWTSLQSEADDTVTAKLEDALKALEAVPPSLPFEPNGDPGRLRQGDHITCVDVLLSLAETVGKELHVIAESLAADHHCVYSAGPTKSLERVLEKTKMDYNGDHRCIADAARGSLVFDSLAKFVEFVLALLMRKGSASELNIVRVKNRLSQPATGGYRDVMLNVSVNGYVCELQLHLEQLKALKASAHRIYDILRSVGWEGDEQQIYATEAPSHDIRSALP
;
A
#
# COMPACT_ATOMS: atom_id res chain seq x y z
N LEU A 1 -36.66 -46.00 -11.90
CA LEU A 1 -37.27 -45.80 -10.58
C LEU A 1 -36.71 -44.51 -10.01
N VAL A 2 -37.61 -43.66 -9.51
CA VAL A 2 -37.35 -42.31 -8.99
C VAL A 2 -36.26 -42.37 -7.90
N VAL A 3 -35.20 -41.57 -8.03
CA VAL A 3 -34.21 -41.38 -6.96
C VAL A 3 -34.66 -40.17 -6.16
N GLU A 4 -35.39 -40.40 -5.08
CA GLU A 4 -35.69 -39.36 -4.08
C GLU A 4 -34.44 -39.12 -3.23
N SER A 5 -33.80 -37.96 -3.40
CA SER A 5 -32.86 -37.44 -2.41
C SER A 5 -33.66 -36.97 -1.19
N ALA A 6 -33.69 -37.79 -0.14
CA ALA A 6 -34.29 -37.41 1.14
C ALA A 6 -33.32 -36.52 1.93
N ASN A 7 -33.63 -35.22 2.00
CA ASN A 7 -33.00 -34.32 2.96
C ASN A 7 -33.66 -34.51 4.33
N ILE A 8 -32.95 -35.11 5.28
CA ILE A 8 -33.43 -35.25 6.66
C ILE A 8 -32.73 -34.18 7.50
N VAL A 9 -33.52 -33.22 8.00
CA VAL A 9 -33.06 -32.26 9.01
C VAL A 9 -33.30 -32.87 10.38
N VAL A 10 -32.23 -33.20 11.09
CA VAL A 10 -32.31 -33.68 12.48
C VAL A 10 -31.91 -32.52 13.38
N SER A 11 -32.86 -32.01 14.16
CA SER A 11 -32.57 -31.05 15.24
C SER A 11 -32.33 -31.83 16.54
N GLN A 12 -31.16 -31.66 17.15
CA GLN A 12 -30.89 -32.15 18.50
C GLN A 12 -30.79 -30.95 19.44
N HIS A 13 -31.65 -30.90 20.45
CA HIS A 13 -31.58 -29.89 21.51
C HIS A 13 -30.52 -30.29 22.53
N PHE A 14 -29.33 -29.69 22.44
CA PHE A 14 -28.41 -29.59 23.57
C PHE A 14 -28.67 -28.26 24.28
N SER A 15 -28.86 -28.29 25.59
CA SER A 15 -29.12 -27.07 26.35
C SER A 15 -27.96 -26.10 26.15
N TYR A 16 -28.25 -24.98 25.49
CA TYR A 16 -27.43 -23.80 25.17
C TYR A 16 -27.14 -23.47 23.69
N PHE A 17 -27.28 -24.37 22.72
CA PHE A 17 -27.20 -24.01 21.29
C PHE A 17 -28.02 -24.95 20.40
N GLU A 18 -28.86 -24.40 19.52
CA GLU A 18 -29.42 -25.16 18.39
C GLU A 18 -28.32 -25.34 17.34
N VAL A 19 -27.84 -26.59 17.17
CA VAL A 19 -26.95 -26.96 16.07
C VAL A 19 -27.79 -27.70 15.03
N THR A 20 -27.97 -27.09 13.86
CA THR A 20 -28.60 -27.77 12.72
C THR A 20 -27.53 -28.45 11.89
N SER A 21 -27.48 -29.78 11.95
CA SER A 21 -26.67 -30.60 11.05
C SER A 21 -27.49 -30.99 9.82
N GLN A 22 -27.00 -30.70 8.62
CA GLN A 22 -27.53 -31.28 7.39
C GLN A 22 -26.74 -32.57 7.07
N LEU A 23 -27.47 -33.68 6.97
CA LEU A 23 -26.93 -34.97 6.54
C LEU A 23 -27.24 -35.15 5.05
N GLN A 24 -26.20 -35.16 4.22
CA GLN A 24 -26.33 -35.50 2.81
C GLN A 24 -25.82 -36.92 2.60
N ILE A 25 -26.72 -37.84 2.27
CA ILE A 25 -26.37 -39.24 1.99
C ILE A 25 -26.11 -39.38 0.50
N GLN A 26 -24.87 -39.67 0.11
CA GLN A 26 -24.54 -40.08 -1.26
C GLN A 26 -24.38 -41.61 -1.28
N ASN A 27 -25.18 -42.29 -2.10
CA ASN A 27 -24.95 -43.70 -2.39
C ASN A 27 -23.83 -43.82 -3.42
N SER A 28 -22.69 -44.37 -3.01
CA SER A 28 -21.61 -44.71 -3.93
C SER A 28 -21.82 -46.13 -4.46
N ASP A 29 -21.71 -46.33 -5.77
CA ASP A 29 -22.09 -47.58 -6.43
C ASP A 29 -21.22 -48.80 -6.08
N ARG A 30 -20.17 -48.67 -5.24
CA ARG A 30 -19.32 -49.81 -4.80
C ARG A 30 -18.71 -49.67 -3.40
N GLY A 31 -19.47 -49.14 -2.44
CA GLY A 31 -19.09 -49.12 -1.04
C GLY A 31 -20.28 -48.63 -0.22
N GLY A 32 -20.57 -49.26 0.92
CA GLY A 32 -21.75 -48.97 1.74
C GLY A 32 -21.97 -47.48 2.06
N PRO A 33 -23.17 -47.09 2.52
CA PRO A 33 -23.54 -45.69 2.65
C PRO A 33 -22.57 -44.93 3.57
N SER A 34 -21.87 -43.94 3.01
CA SER A 34 -21.04 -43.00 3.76
C SER A 34 -21.83 -41.70 3.94
N ALA A 35 -22.07 -41.32 5.20
CA ALA A 35 -22.75 -40.08 5.53
C ALA A 35 -21.70 -39.05 5.98
N VAL A 36 -21.63 -37.92 5.28
CA VAL A 36 -20.81 -36.78 5.69
C VAL A 36 -21.73 -35.78 6.36
N ALA A 37 -21.50 -35.51 7.65
CA ALA A 37 -22.24 -34.50 8.40
C ALA A 37 -21.51 -33.16 8.31
N PHE A 38 -22.15 -32.15 7.70
CA PHE A 38 -21.68 -30.77 7.78
C PHE A 38 -22.31 -30.12 9.01
N VAL A 39 -21.47 -29.69 9.94
CA VAL A 39 -21.88 -28.92 11.11
C VAL A 39 -21.90 -27.45 10.71
N LEU A 40 -23.09 -26.89 10.51
CA LEU A 40 -23.26 -25.45 10.35
C LEU A 40 -23.53 -24.87 11.75
N SER A 41 -22.56 -24.14 12.32
CA SER A 41 -22.83 -23.38 13.55
C SER A 41 -23.61 -22.12 13.19
N PRO A 42 -24.68 -21.77 13.92
CA PRO A 42 -25.34 -20.49 13.74
C PRO A 42 -24.34 -19.35 13.97
N GLU A 43 -24.22 -18.44 13.01
CA GLU A 43 -23.40 -17.23 13.15
C GLU A 43 -23.88 -16.42 14.37
N SER A 44 -22.97 -16.10 15.29
CA SER A 44 -23.34 -15.46 16.55
C SER A 44 -23.82 -14.02 16.32
N GLU A 45 -24.60 -13.45 17.24
CA GLU A 45 -25.00 -12.04 17.17
C GLU A 45 -23.79 -11.10 17.11
N LYS A 46 -22.68 -11.50 17.75
CA LYS A 46 -21.41 -10.77 17.71
C LYS A 46 -20.80 -10.77 16.31
N ASP A 47 -20.79 -11.91 15.63
CA ASP A 47 -20.25 -12.04 14.27
C ASP A 47 -21.10 -11.24 13.28
N ARG A 48 -22.43 -11.28 13.42
CA ARG A 48 -23.33 -10.42 12.62
C ARG A 48 -23.05 -8.92 12.81
N LYS A 49 -22.86 -8.47 14.06
CA LYS A 49 -22.51 -7.07 14.34
C LYS A 49 -21.16 -6.70 13.77
N LEU A 50 -20.20 -7.61 13.81
CA LEU A 50 -18.85 -7.41 13.27
C LEU A 50 -18.88 -7.29 11.74
N ASN A 51 -19.64 -8.14 11.06
CA ASN A 51 -19.84 -8.07 9.61
C ASN A 51 -20.51 -6.74 9.21
N VAL A 52 -21.56 -6.32 9.92
CA VAL A 52 -22.20 -5.00 9.65
C VAL A 52 -21.22 -3.84 9.82
N LEU A 53 -20.32 -3.91 10.82
CA LEU A 53 -19.29 -2.90 11.01
C LEU A 53 -18.27 -2.91 9.86
N TYR A 54 -17.80 -4.09 9.46
CA TYR A 54 -16.87 -4.27 8.34
C TYR A 54 -17.45 -3.66 7.05
N GLU A 55 -18.68 -4.02 6.69
CA GLU A 55 -19.36 -3.51 5.49
C GLU A 55 -19.47 -1.98 5.52
N LYS A 56 -19.83 -1.40 6.67
CA LYS A 56 -19.90 0.07 6.82
C LYS A 56 -18.54 0.74 6.65
N LEU A 57 -17.48 0.16 7.20
CA LEU A 57 -16.13 0.70 7.05
C LEU A 57 -15.66 0.62 5.59
N LYS A 58 -15.96 -0.48 4.89
CA LYS A 58 -15.68 -0.64 3.46
C LYS A 58 -16.46 0.35 2.60
N MET A 59 -17.75 0.58 2.90
CA MET A 59 -18.53 1.63 2.25
C MET A 59 -17.92 3.03 2.45
N CYS A 60 -17.46 3.36 3.67
CA CYS A 60 -16.79 4.63 3.92
C CYS A 60 -15.44 4.74 3.19
N GLN A 61 -14.69 3.64 3.07
CA GLN A 61 -13.45 3.57 2.31
C GLN A 61 -13.70 3.81 0.80
N GLU A 62 -14.78 3.25 0.26
CA GLU A 62 -15.21 3.50 -1.14
C GLU A 62 -15.58 4.97 -1.36
N GLN A 63 -16.37 5.56 -0.45
CA GLN A 63 -16.73 6.98 -0.51
C GLN A 63 -15.51 7.90 -0.47
N ASP A 64 -14.48 7.54 0.30
CA ASP A 64 -13.24 8.30 0.29
C ASP A 64 -12.50 8.11 -1.04
N SER A 65 -12.52 6.91 -1.63
CA SER A 65 -11.99 6.67 -2.98
C SER A 65 -12.67 7.54 -4.04
N GLU A 66 -14.00 7.62 -4.04
CA GLU A 66 -14.79 8.47 -4.94
C GLU A 66 -14.43 9.96 -4.81
N LYS A 67 -14.16 10.44 -3.59
CA LYS A 67 -13.70 11.82 -3.36
C LYS A 67 -12.33 12.06 -3.96
N TYR A 68 -11.39 11.12 -3.80
CA TYR A 68 -10.08 11.23 -4.43
C TYR A 68 -10.18 11.22 -5.95
N ASP A 69 -11.03 10.37 -6.52
CA ASP A 69 -11.25 10.32 -7.97
C ASP A 69 -11.83 11.63 -8.49
N SER A 70 -12.83 12.18 -7.79
CA SER A 70 -13.44 13.48 -8.13
C SER A 70 -12.41 14.62 -8.06
N ALA A 71 -11.59 14.67 -7.01
CA ALA A 71 -10.54 15.67 -6.86
C ALA A 71 -9.45 15.51 -7.93
N TRP A 72 -9.08 14.26 -8.27
CA TRP A 72 -8.11 13.98 -9.32
C TRP A 72 -8.62 14.42 -10.70
N THR A 73 -9.88 14.14 -11.03
CA THR A 73 -10.50 14.60 -12.28
C THR A 73 -10.59 16.13 -12.34
N SER A 74 -10.93 16.80 -11.23
CA SER A 74 -10.94 18.27 -11.16
C SER A 74 -9.57 18.84 -11.50
N LEU A 75 -8.51 18.36 -10.84
CA LEU A 75 -7.13 18.76 -11.09
C LEU A 75 -6.73 18.59 -12.56
N GLN A 76 -7.07 17.44 -13.17
CA GLN A 76 -6.76 17.18 -14.58
C GLN A 76 -7.53 18.13 -15.52
N SER A 77 -8.79 18.45 -15.21
CA SER A 77 -9.60 19.37 -16.01
C SER A 77 -9.20 20.84 -15.88
N GLU A 78 -8.63 21.21 -14.73
CA GLU A 78 -8.08 22.56 -14.47
C GLU A 78 -6.74 22.77 -15.19
N ALA A 79 -6.03 21.67 -15.47
CA ALA A 79 -4.79 21.69 -16.24
C ALA A 79 -5.07 21.73 -17.75
N ASP A 80 -4.20 22.41 -18.50
CA ASP A 80 -4.26 22.34 -19.95
C ASP A 80 -3.81 20.96 -20.49
N ASP A 81 -4.24 20.61 -21.70
CA ASP A 81 -3.92 19.33 -22.34
C ASP A 81 -2.41 19.05 -22.44
N THR A 82 -1.60 20.11 -22.53
CA THR A 82 -0.14 20.00 -22.61
C THR A 82 0.46 19.56 -21.28
N VAL A 83 -0.04 20.10 -20.16
CA VAL A 83 0.37 19.71 -18.80
C VAL A 83 -0.01 18.25 -18.54
N THR A 84 -1.23 17.84 -18.91
CA THR A 84 -1.70 16.47 -18.70
C THR A 84 -0.88 15.45 -19.51
N ALA A 85 -0.56 15.76 -20.77
CA ALA A 85 0.32 14.90 -21.57
C ALA A 85 1.73 14.79 -20.96
N LYS A 86 2.31 15.93 -20.54
CA LYS A 86 3.63 15.95 -19.90
C LYS A 86 3.67 15.22 -18.57
N LEU A 87 2.57 15.22 -17.82
CA LEU A 87 2.48 14.52 -16.54
C LEU A 87 2.72 13.02 -16.70
N GLU A 88 2.05 12.38 -17.68
CA GLU A 88 2.22 10.94 -17.90
C GLU A 88 3.65 10.59 -18.28
N ASP A 89 4.26 11.36 -19.18
CA ASP A 89 5.64 11.14 -19.61
C ASP A 89 6.63 11.38 -18.47
N ALA A 90 6.41 12.42 -17.67
CA ALA A 90 7.25 12.75 -16.52
C ALA A 90 7.17 11.65 -15.43
N LEU A 91 5.98 11.13 -15.14
CA LEU A 91 5.81 10.05 -14.17
C LEU A 91 6.45 8.75 -14.66
N LYS A 92 6.26 8.37 -15.94
CA LYS A 92 6.91 7.21 -16.54
C LYS A 92 8.43 7.33 -16.49
N ALA A 93 8.97 8.51 -16.82
CA ALA A 93 10.41 8.76 -16.76
C ALA A 93 10.94 8.69 -15.31
N LEU A 94 10.17 9.14 -14.34
CA LEU A 94 10.50 9.06 -12.91
C LEU A 94 10.52 7.62 -12.41
N GLU A 95 9.55 6.79 -12.80
CA GLU A 95 9.51 5.36 -12.48
C GLU A 95 10.64 4.58 -13.16
N ALA A 96 11.11 5.03 -14.32
CA ALA A 96 12.24 4.44 -15.04
C ALA A 96 13.61 4.83 -14.47
N VAL A 97 13.69 5.73 -13.47
CA VAL A 97 14.95 6.08 -12.83
C VAL A 97 15.53 4.84 -12.14
N PRO A 98 16.73 4.37 -12.55
CA PRO A 98 17.33 3.20 -11.92
C PRO A 98 17.62 3.51 -10.45
N PRO A 99 17.41 2.55 -9.54
CA PRO A 99 17.70 2.74 -8.12
C PRO A 99 19.18 3.13 -7.95
N SER A 100 19.44 4.24 -7.27
CA SER A 100 20.80 4.76 -7.08
C SER A 100 21.65 3.93 -6.10
N LEU A 101 21.04 3.00 -5.38
CA LEU A 101 21.73 2.06 -4.49
C LEU A 101 21.48 0.64 -5.00
N PRO A 102 22.51 -0.24 -5.03
CA PRO A 102 22.25 -1.64 -5.24
C PRO A 102 21.28 -2.11 -4.15
N PHE A 103 20.20 -2.79 -4.55
CA PHE A 103 19.45 -3.63 -3.62
C PHE A 103 20.46 -4.66 -3.10
N GLU A 104 21.07 -4.42 -1.93
CA GLU A 104 21.88 -5.43 -1.26
C GLU A 104 21.07 -6.74 -1.23
N PRO A 105 21.64 -7.89 -1.62
CA PRO A 105 20.91 -9.16 -1.74
C PRO A 105 20.52 -9.78 -0.37
N ASN A 106 20.41 -8.97 0.67
CA ASN A 106 20.19 -9.41 2.06
C ASN A 106 18.76 -9.12 2.54
N GLY A 107 17.81 -9.63 1.76
CA GLY A 107 16.35 -9.59 1.98
C GLY A 107 15.64 -9.91 0.66
N ASP A 108 14.36 -10.29 0.69
CA ASP A 108 13.59 -10.63 -0.51
C ASP A 108 13.84 -9.61 -1.65
N PRO A 109 14.02 -10.06 -2.91
CA PRO A 109 14.27 -9.18 -4.05
C PRO A 109 13.28 -8.01 -4.08
N GLY A 110 13.79 -6.78 -4.01
CA GLY A 110 12.98 -5.55 -4.12
C GLY A 110 12.61 -4.84 -2.81
N ARG A 111 13.03 -5.33 -1.64
CA ARG A 111 12.84 -4.59 -0.37
C ARG A 111 13.97 -3.58 -0.12
N LEU A 112 13.59 -2.32 0.01
CA LEU A 112 14.48 -1.22 0.37
C LEU A 112 14.97 -1.39 1.82
N ARG A 113 16.28 -1.28 2.04
CA ARG A 113 16.92 -1.55 3.32
C ARG A 113 18.04 -0.56 3.61
N GLN A 114 18.12 -0.11 4.86
CA GLN A 114 19.21 0.72 5.37
C GLN A 114 20.50 -0.10 5.51
N GLY A 115 21.65 0.58 5.64
CA GLY A 115 22.96 -0.06 5.74
C GLY A 115 23.17 -0.91 7.00
N ASP A 116 24.11 -1.86 6.92
CA ASP A 116 24.39 -2.85 7.98
C ASP A 116 24.94 -2.26 9.28
N HIS A 117 25.45 -1.04 9.24
CA HIS A 117 25.89 -0.29 10.42
C HIS A 117 24.73 0.09 11.36
N ILE A 118 23.48 0.03 10.89
CA ILE A 118 22.29 0.27 11.70
C ILE A 118 21.90 -1.01 12.44
N THR A 119 22.50 -1.22 13.60
CA THR A 119 22.40 -2.49 14.36
C THR A 119 21.13 -2.64 15.19
N CYS A 120 20.47 -1.54 15.57
CA CYS A 120 19.21 -1.55 16.31
C CYS A 120 18.32 -0.34 15.99
N VAL A 121 17.10 -0.33 16.52
CA VAL A 121 16.11 0.74 16.34
C VAL A 121 16.60 2.08 16.90
N ASP A 122 17.33 2.09 18.01
CA ASP A 122 17.84 3.34 18.59
C ASP A 122 18.88 4.01 17.68
N VAL A 123 19.78 3.21 17.08
CA VAL A 123 20.74 3.70 16.08
C VAL A 123 20.00 4.21 14.85
N LEU A 124 18.94 3.52 14.40
CA LEU A 124 18.12 3.94 13.28
C LEU A 124 17.48 5.31 13.50
N LEU A 125 16.90 5.53 14.68
CA LEU A 125 16.24 6.78 15.05
C LEU A 125 17.24 7.93 15.25
N SER A 126 18.38 7.67 15.88
CA SER A 126 19.43 8.67 16.07
C SER A 126 20.01 9.15 14.73
N LEU A 127 20.23 8.23 13.78
CA LEU A 127 20.65 8.58 12.44
C LEU A 127 19.54 9.32 11.68
N ALA A 128 18.28 8.87 11.80
CA ALA A 128 17.14 9.55 11.20
C ALA A 128 17.00 11.01 11.66
N GLU A 129 17.23 11.28 12.95
CA GLU A 129 17.17 12.65 13.48
C GLU A 129 18.31 13.54 12.95
N THR A 130 19.49 12.96 12.74
CA THR A 130 20.64 13.68 12.21
C THR A 130 20.46 13.97 10.71
N VAL A 131 20.21 12.93 9.92
CA VAL A 131 20.03 13.03 8.46
C VAL A 131 18.74 13.76 8.10
N GLY A 132 17.70 13.64 8.93
CA GLY A 132 16.44 14.36 8.75
C GLY A 132 16.64 15.87 8.68
N LYS A 133 17.57 16.44 9.45
CA LYS A 133 17.90 17.87 9.36
C LYS A 133 18.47 18.25 7.99
N GLU A 134 19.33 17.41 7.43
CA GLU A 134 19.89 17.62 6.09
C GLU A 134 18.82 17.49 5.00
N LEU A 135 17.94 16.48 5.12
CA LEU A 135 16.78 16.32 4.24
C LEU A 135 15.90 17.58 4.26
N HIS A 136 15.62 18.12 5.45
CA HIS A 136 14.79 19.32 5.60
C HIS A 136 15.42 20.52 4.89
N VAL A 137 16.72 20.77 5.07
CA VAL A 137 17.43 21.87 4.39
C VAL A 137 17.38 21.72 2.87
N ILE A 138 17.65 20.51 2.36
CA ILE A 138 17.62 20.24 0.92
C ILE A 138 16.20 20.45 0.36
N ALA A 139 15.19 19.92 1.04
CA ALA A 139 13.82 19.99 0.58
C ALA A 139 13.21 21.40 0.71
N GLU A 140 13.60 22.19 1.71
CA GLU A 140 13.24 23.61 1.81
C GLU A 140 13.81 24.43 0.66
N SER A 141 15.08 24.20 0.29
CA SER A 141 15.71 24.83 -0.87
C SER A 141 14.95 24.49 -2.15
N LEU A 142 14.63 23.21 -2.36
CA LEU A 142 13.86 22.77 -3.52
C LEU A 142 12.47 23.38 -3.57
N ALA A 143 11.80 23.51 -2.41
CA ALA A 143 10.49 24.12 -2.33
C ALA A 143 10.51 25.60 -2.71
N ALA A 144 11.55 26.33 -2.27
CA ALA A 144 11.76 27.73 -2.65
C ALA A 144 12.01 27.89 -4.15
N ASP A 145 12.89 27.05 -4.72
CA ASP A 145 13.27 27.10 -6.15
C ASP A 145 12.10 26.76 -7.10
N HIS A 146 11.16 25.92 -6.64
CA HIS A 146 10.05 25.42 -7.45
C HIS A 146 8.67 25.91 -7.00
N HIS A 147 8.64 26.96 -6.16
CA HIS A 147 7.41 27.63 -5.72
C HIS A 147 6.34 26.69 -5.15
N CYS A 148 6.76 25.71 -4.36
CA CYS A 148 5.90 24.78 -3.65
C CYS A 148 6.13 24.88 -2.14
N VAL A 149 5.30 24.21 -1.34
CA VAL A 149 5.39 24.28 0.12
C VAL A 149 6.06 23.02 0.66
N TYR A 150 7.15 23.18 1.40
CA TYR A 150 7.71 22.09 2.18
C TYR A 150 7.03 21.94 3.54
N SER A 151 6.71 20.71 3.89
CA SER A 151 6.17 20.31 5.19
C SER A 151 7.13 19.30 5.80
N ALA A 152 7.95 19.73 6.75
CA ALA A 152 8.85 18.86 7.49
C ALA A 152 8.05 17.82 8.29
N GLY A 153 8.44 16.55 8.19
CA GLY A 153 7.90 15.48 9.01
C GLY A 153 8.79 15.24 10.22
N PRO A 154 8.24 15.10 11.44
CA PRO A 154 9.07 14.71 12.57
C PRO A 154 9.61 13.30 12.34
N THR A 155 10.76 13.03 12.95
CA THR A 155 11.29 11.66 13.05
C THR A 155 10.20 10.73 13.54
N LYS A 156 10.07 9.58 12.87
CA LYS A 156 9.03 8.61 13.19
C LYS A 156 9.15 8.17 14.65
N SER A 157 8.02 8.05 15.34
CA SER A 157 8.00 7.64 16.73
C SER A 157 8.54 6.21 16.91
N LEU A 158 9.18 5.95 18.04
CA LEU A 158 9.69 4.63 18.41
C LEU A 158 8.60 3.56 18.35
N GLU A 159 7.43 3.83 18.92
CA GLU A 159 6.28 2.93 18.89
C GLU A 159 5.91 2.52 17.46
N ARG A 160 5.81 3.49 16.54
CA ARG A 160 5.44 3.21 15.16
C ARG A 160 6.54 2.49 14.38
N VAL A 161 7.82 2.76 14.71
CA VAL A 161 8.94 2.00 14.14
C VAL A 161 8.87 0.55 14.58
N LEU A 162 8.73 0.28 15.88
CA LEU A 162 8.62 -1.08 16.41
C LEU A 162 7.42 -1.83 15.83
N GLU A 163 6.27 -1.16 15.74
CA GLU A 163 5.05 -1.72 15.15
C GLU A 163 5.27 -2.12 13.67
N LYS A 164 5.76 -1.21 12.83
CA LYS A 164 6.04 -1.52 11.41
C LYS A 164 7.12 -2.57 11.25
N THR A 165 8.18 -2.52 12.05
CA THR A 165 9.24 -3.54 12.04
C THR A 165 8.64 -4.92 12.28
N LYS A 166 7.75 -5.06 13.26
CA LYS A 166 7.08 -6.32 13.57
C LYS A 166 6.06 -6.74 12.50
N MET A 167 5.18 -5.83 12.08
CA MET A 167 4.02 -6.13 11.24
C MET A 167 4.34 -6.17 9.75
N ASP A 168 5.16 -5.25 9.24
CA ASP A 168 5.41 -5.08 7.81
C ASP A 168 6.73 -5.75 7.37
N TYR A 169 7.68 -5.88 8.30
CA TYR A 169 9.08 -6.20 7.96
C TYR A 169 9.65 -7.40 8.69
N ASN A 170 8.81 -8.26 9.27
CA ASN A 170 9.23 -9.53 9.92
C ASN A 170 10.38 -9.37 10.92
N GLY A 171 10.43 -8.23 11.62
CA GLY A 171 11.47 -7.92 12.61
C GLY A 171 12.70 -7.19 12.07
N ASP A 172 12.84 -6.94 10.76
CA ASP A 172 13.99 -6.21 10.22
C ASP A 172 13.76 -4.69 10.26
N HIS A 173 14.32 -4.03 11.28
CA HIS A 173 14.23 -2.57 11.43
C HIS A 173 14.91 -1.81 10.30
N ARG A 174 15.89 -2.41 9.61
CA ARG A 174 16.56 -1.74 8.48
C ARG A 174 15.64 -1.56 7.28
N CYS A 175 14.49 -2.22 7.21
CA CYS A 175 13.50 -1.97 6.17
C CYS A 175 12.70 -0.66 6.37
N ILE A 176 12.89 0.03 7.50
CA ILE A 176 12.26 1.32 7.79
C ILE A 176 12.96 2.42 6.98
N ALA A 177 12.31 2.85 5.90
CA ALA A 177 12.80 3.91 5.00
C ALA A 177 12.08 5.26 5.21
N ASP A 178 11.17 5.34 6.19
CA ASP A 178 10.33 6.51 6.47
C ASP A 178 10.55 7.06 7.89
N ALA A 179 11.72 6.78 8.49
CA ALA A 179 12.08 7.33 9.79
C ALA A 179 12.41 8.83 9.71
N ALA A 180 13.23 9.22 8.74
CA ALA A 180 13.43 10.61 8.32
C ALA A 180 12.54 10.89 7.09
N ARG A 181 11.68 11.91 7.17
CA ARG A 181 10.63 12.11 6.17
C ARG A 181 10.19 13.56 6.00
N GLY A 182 9.65 13.88 4.82
CA GLY A 182 9.03 15.18 4.55
C GLY A 182 8.06 15.13 3.39
N SER A 183 7.40 16.26 3.13
CA SER A 183 6.44 16.39 2.03
C SER A 183 6.60 17.70 1.29
N LEU A 184 6.65 17.65 -0.04
CA LEU A 184 6.48 18.81 -0.92
C LEU A 184 5.03 18.87 -1.37
N VAL A 185 4.40 20.04 -1.26
CA VAL A 185 2.98 20.24 -1.57
C VAL A 185 2.84 21.27 -2.67
N PHE A 186 2.18 20.87 -3.75
CA PHE A 186 1.96 21.66 -4.94
C PHE A 186 0.48 22.06 -5.01
N ASP A 187 0.21 23.32 -5.32
CA ASP A 187 -1.15 23.87 -5.47
C ASP A 187 -1.76 23.59 -6.86
N SER A 188 -0.95 23.09 -7.81
CA SER A 188 -1.36 22.87 -9.19
C SER A 188 -0.57 21.74 -9.85
N LEU A 189 -1.18 21.08 -10.85
CA LEU A 189 -0.50 20.06 -11.66
C LEU A 189 0.67 20.63 -12.46
N ALA A 190 0.57 21.87 -12.95
CA ALA A 190 1.64 22.49 -13.73
C ALA A 190 2.96 22.58 -12.93
N LYS A 191 2.91 23.09 -11.69
CA LYS A 191 4.09 23.16 -10.81
C LYS A 191 4.61 21.78 -10.43
N PHE A 192 3.72 20.82 -10.21
CA PHE A 192 4.09 19.43 -9.95
C PHE A 192 4.89 18.85 -11.12
N VAL A 193 4.39 18.99 -12.35
CA VAL A 193 5.05 18.50 -13.57
C VAL A 193 6.40 19.20 -13.77
N GLU A 194 6.44 20.53 -13.62
CA GLU A 194 7.68 21.30 -13.71
C GLU A 194 8.74 20.78 -12.72
N PHE A 195 8.34 20.54 -11.47
CA PHE A 195 9.22 19.99 -10.45
C PHE A 195 9.74 18.60 -10.81
N VAL A 196 8.86 17.68 -11.26
CA VAL A 196 9.28 16.33 -11.65
C VAL A 196 10.26 16.38 -12.83
N LEU A 197 10.01 17.22 -13.82
CA LEU A 197 10.93 17.42 -14.95
C LEU A 197 12.27 17.99 -14.48
N ALA A 198 12.27 18.98 -13.58
CA ALA A 198 13.49 19.53 -13.00
C ALA A 198 14.28 18.47 -12.22
N LEU A 199 13.60 17.62 -11.45
CA LEU A 199 14.20 16.51 -10.71
C LEU A 199 14.87 15.50 -11.66
N LEU A 200 14.23 15.16 -12.78
CA LEU A 200 14.77 14.25 -13.81
C LEU A 200 16.00 14.81 -14.53
N MET A 201 16.08 16.14 -14.66
CA MET A 201 17.20 16.83 -15.32
C MET A 201 18.42 16.98 -14.40
N ARG A 202 18.26 16.85 -13.08
CA ARG A 202 19.37 16.84 -12.13
C ARG A 202 20.07 15.48 -12.20
N LYS A 203 21.16 15.40 -12.97
CA LYS A 203 22.03 14.23 -13.04
C LYS A 203 23.45 14.60 -12.62
N GLY A 204 23.91 14.02 -11.50
CA GLY A 204 25.32 13.68 -11.29
C GLY A 204 26.14 14.61 -10.40
N SER A 205 25.57 15.32 -9.43
CA SER A 205 26.33 15.99 -8.37
C SER A 205 26.27 15.22 -7.05
N ALA A 206 27.41 15.11 -6.36
CA ALA A 206 27.55 14.42 -5.07
C ALA A 206 26.70 15.02 -3.92
N SER A 207 26.08 16.19 -4.15
CA SER A 207 25.19 16.89 -3.22
C SER A 207 23.69 16.73 -3.53
N GLU A 208 23.32 15.79 -4.40
CA GLU A 208 21.95 15.62 -4.90
C GLU A 208 21.11 14.62 -4.09
N LEU A 209 19.78 14.85 -4.08
CA LEU A 209 18.80 13.84 -3.66
C LEU A 209 18.86 12.65 -4.61
N ASN A 210 19.57 11.60 -4.20
CA ASN A 210 19.68 10.39 -4.99
C ASN A 210 18.40 9.57 -4.85
N ILE A 211 17.62 9.44 -5.92
CA ILE A 211 16.37 8.67 -5.90
C ILE A 211 16.71 7.17 -5.86
N VAL A 212 16.24 6.51 -4.81
CA VAL A 212 16.43 5.07 -4.59
C VAL A 212 15.20 4.28 -5.04
N ARG A 213 14.00 4.81 -4.78
CA ARG A 213 12.75 4.15 -5.17
C ARG A 213 11.66 5.18 -5.42
N VAL A 214 10.80 4.89 -6.39
CA VAL A 214 9.60 5.67 -6.69
C VAL A 214 8.38 4.78 -6.49
N LYS A 215 7.34 5.33 -5.86
CA LYS A 215 5.99 4.76 -5.89
C LYS A 215 5.04 5.82 -6.44
N ASN A 216 4.52 5.59 -7.63
CA ASN A 216 3.53 6.44 -8.25
C ASN A 216 2.12 6.01 -7.82
N ARG A 217 1.55 6.72 -6.85
CA ARG A 217 0.15 6.53 -6.46
C ARG A 217 -0.80 7.53 -7.08
N LEU A 218 -0.32 8.39 -7.99
CA LEU A 218 -1.21 9.23 -8.79
C LEU A 218 -1.90 8.38 -9.86
N SER A 219 -1.15 7.53 -10.55
CA SER A 219 -1.71 6.62 -11.57
C SER A 219 -2.26 5.32 -10.98
N GLN A 220 -1.72 4.86 -9.85
CA GLN A 220 -2.12 3.64 -9.15
C GLN A 220 -2.45 3.92 -7.68
N PRO A 221 -3.66 4.43 -7.37
CA PRO A 221 -4.03 4.84 -6.02
C PRO A 221 -3.85 3.73 -4.99
N ALA A 222 -3.50 4.09 -3.76
CA ALA A 222 -3.59 3.17 -2.63
C ALA A 222 -5.05 2.91 -2.25
N THR A 223 -5.26 1.90 -1.41
CA THR A 223 -6.58 1.55 -0.88
C THR A 223 -7.29 2.77 -0.29
N GLY A 224 -8.57 2.96 -0.61
CA GLY A 224 -9.33 4.16 -0.26
C GLY A 224 -9.02 5.39 -1.13
N GLY A 225 -8.42 5.18 -2.31
CA GLY A 225 -8.15 6.20 -3.32
C GLY A 225 -7.00 7.14 -3.01
N TYR A 226 -6.21 6.90 -1.96
CA TYR A 226 -5.13 7.79 -1.57
C TYR A 226 -4.05 7.93 -2.66
N ARG A 227 -3.73 9.18 -3.01
CA ARG A 227 -2.86 9.56 -4.14
C ARG A 227 -1.69 10.44 -3.69
N ASP A 228 -0.48 10.02 -4.01
CA ASP A 228 0.77 10.79 -3.90
C ASP A 228 1.84 10.25 -4.87
N VAL A 229 2.97 10.93 -5.01
CA VAL A 229 4.21 10.30 -5.50
C VAL A 229 5.17 10.20 -4.33
N MET A 230 5.52 8.99 -3.93
CA MET A 230 6.43 8.75 -2.81
C MET A 230 7.82 8.42 -3.34
N LEU A 231 8.80 9.24 -2.99
CA LEU A 231 10.20 9.03 -3.28
C LEU A 231 10.90 8.49 -2.04
N ASN A 232 11.70 7.44 -2.19
CA ASN A 232 12.77 7.16 -1.26
C ASN A 232 14.06 7.73 -1.83
N VAL A 233 14.75 8.54 -1.03
CA VAL A 233 15.96 9.26 -1.43
C VAL A 233 17.11 8.92 -0.49
N SER A 234 18.34 8.83 -1.00
CA SER A 234 19.53 8.64 -0.18
C SER A 234 20.17 9.98 0.12
N VAL A 235 20.35 10.27 1.42
CA VAL A 235 21.09 11.42 1.94
C VAL A 235 22.21 10.87 2.80
N ASN A 236 23.46 11.09 2.38
CA ASN A 236 24.67 10.54 3.02
C ASN A 236 24.61 9.01 3.27
N GLY A 237 24.01 8.26 2.34
CA GLY A 237 23.88 6.81 2.45
C GLY A 237 22.73 6.33 3.34
N TYR A 238 22.01 7.24 4.01
CA TYR A 238 20.79 6.92 4.76
C TYR A 238 19.55 7.18 3.90
N VAL A 239 18.59 6.25 3.92
CA VAL A 239 17.39 6.36 3.11
C VAL A 239 16.27 7.09 3.84
N CYS A 240 15.79 8.16 3.22
CA CYS A 240 14.68 8.99 3.69
C CYS A 240 13.44 8.84 2.81
N GLU A 241 12.29 9.33 3.28
CA GLU A 241 11.07 9.43 2.49
C GLU A 241 10.74 10.89 2.16
N LEU A 242 10.53 11.19 0.88
CA LEU A 242 10.04 12.48 0.42
C LEU A 242 8.76 12.25 -0.40
N GLN A 243 7.63 12.76 0.10
CA GLN A 243 6.34 12.62 -0.58
C GLN A 243 6.03 13.88 -1.39
N LEU A 244 5.57 13.72 -2.62
CA LEU A 244 5.07 14.79 -3.47
C LEU A 244 3.54 14.75 -3.47
N HIS A 245 2.93 15.84 -3.03
CA HIS A 245 1.49 15.96 -2.81
C HIS A 245 0.90 17.06 -3.66
N LEU A 246 -0.31 16.84 -4.16
CA LEU A 246 -1.17 17.93 -4.64
C LEU A 246 -2.07 18.37 -3.49
N GLU A 247 -2.20 19.67 -3.26
CA GLU A 247 -2.90 20.23 -2.11
C GLU A 247 -4.34 19.71 -1.99
N GLN A 248 -5.08 19.69 -3.11
CA GLN A 248 -6.46 19.20 -3.16
C GLN A 248 -6.58 17.73 -2.72
N LEU A 249 -5.63 16.87 -3.10
CA LEU A 249 -5.61 15.45 -2.70
C LEU A 249 -5.16 15.30 -1.24
N LYS A 250 -4.13 16.06 -0.82
CA LYS A 250 -3.60 16.01 0.54
C LYS A 250 -4.67 16.38 1.58
N ALA A 251 -5.57 17.30 1.26
CA ALA A 251 -6.66 17.72 2.13
C ALA A 251 -7.61 16.56 2.51
N LEU A 252 -7.75 15.55 1.65
CA LEU A 252 -8.61 14.38 1.88
C LEU A 252 -7.98 13.32 2.81
N LYS A 253 -6.67 13.43 3.09
CA LYS A 253 -5.91 12.43 3.85
C LYS A 253 -6.47 12.17 5.23
N ALA A 254 -6.94 13.22 5.92
CA ALA A 254 -7.33 13.11 7.33
C ALA A 254 -8.54 12.17 7.54
N SER A 255 -9.54 12.18 6.66
CA SER A 255 -10.69 11.27 6.78
C SER A 255 -10.31 9.83 6.39
N ALA A 256 -9.62 9.68 5.26
CA ALA A 256 -9.22 8.38 4.72
C ALA A 256 -8.28 7.62 5.67
N HIS A 257 -7.36 8.34 6.31
CA HIS A 257 -6.40 7.72 7.25
C HIS A 257 -7.10 7.12 8.47
N ARG A 258 -8.19 7.72 8.96
CA ARG A 258 -8.92 7.19 10.13
C ARG A 258 -9.58 5.86 9.84
N ILE A 259 -10.18 5.71 8.65
CA ILE A 259 -10.80 4.45 8.24
C ILE A 259 -9.73 3.38 8.01
N TYR A 260 -8.64 3.75 7.35
CA TYR A 260 -7.49 2.87 7.16
C TYR A 260 -6.92 2.36 8.50
N ASP A 261 -6.70 3.23 9.48
CA ASP A 261 -6.17 2.85 10.79
C ASP A 261 -7.09 1.86 11.52
N ILE A 262 -8.42 2.07 11.44
CA ILE A 262 -9.39 1.14 12.04
C ILE A 262 -9.30 -0.22 11.37
N LEU A 263 -9.38 -0.29 10.04
CA LEU A 263 -9.29 -1.54 9.28
C LEU A 263 -7.98 -2.28 9.59
N ARG A 264 -6.87 -1.54 9.60
CA ARG A 264 -5.54 -2.07 9.90
C ARG A 264 -5.40 -2.62 11.32
N SER A 265 -6.04 -1.98 12.30
CA SER A 265 -5.96 -2.41 13.70
C SER A 265 -6.58 -3.78 13.97
N VAL A 266 -7.43 -4.26 13.07
CA VAL A 266 -8.18 -5.52 13.21
C VAL A 266 -7.82 -6.56 12.16
N GLY A 267 -6.79 -6.33 11.32
CA GLY A 267 -6.39 -7.28 10.29
C GLY A 267 -7.32 -7.30 9.08
N TRP A 268 -8.08 -6.21 8.84
CA TRP A 268 -9.01 -6.06 7.71
C TRP A 268 -8.47 -5.15 6.61
N GLU A 269 -7.22 -4.69 6.75
CA GLU A 269 -6.40 -4.30 5.63
C GLU A 269 -6.17 -5.54 4.75
N GLY A 270 -6.48 -5.51 3.44
CA GLY A 270 -6.33 -6.75 2.68
C GLY A 270 -7.13 -7.02 1.41
N ASP A 271 -7.78 -6.05 0.75
CA ASP A 271 -7.95 -6.17 -0.72
C ASP A 271 -6.61 -5.84 -1.43
N GLU A 272 -5.51 -6.28 -0.82
CA GLU A 272 -4.11 -5.94 -1.10
C GLU A 272 -3.44 -7.05 -1.92
N GLN A 273 -4.11 -7.54 -2.97
CA GLN A 273 -3.32 -8.10 -4.07
C GLN A 273 -2.68 -6.93 -4.80
N GLN A 274 -1.41 -6.67 -4.45
CA GLN A 274 -0.48 -6.12 -5.43
C GLN A 274 -0.69 -6.92 -6.71
N ILE A 275 -1.16 -6.27 -7.77
CA ILE A 275 -1.00 -6.76 -9.13
C ILE A 275 0.50 -6.72 -9.39
N TYR A 276 1.23 -7.71 -8.88
CA TYR A 276 2.35 -8.22 -9.62
C TYR A 276 1.71 -8.73 -10.90
N ALA A 277 2.06 -8.13 -12.03
CA ALA A 277 1.79 -8.74 -13.32
C ALA A 277 2.44 -10.13 -13.26
N THR A 278 1.65 -11.15 -12.94
CA THR A 278 2.06 -12.53 -13.17
C THR A 278 2.25 -12.58 -14.67
N GLU A 279 3.50 -12.69 -15.11
CA GLU A 279 3.79 -13.08 -16.48
C GLU A 279 2.87 -14.26 -16.80
N ALA A 280 2.07 -14.11 -17.85
CA ALA A 280 1.19 -15.17 -18.30
C ALA A 280 2.02 -16.45 -18.41
N PRO A 281 1.56 -17.59 -17.87
CA PRO A 281 2.29 -18.84 -18.00
C PRO A 281 2.51 -19.07 -19.49
N SER A 282 3.78 -19.11 -19.88
CA SER A 282 4.21 -19.48 -21.21
C SER A 282 3.59 -20.84 -21.53
N HIS A 283 2.57 -20.84 -22.39
CA HIS A 283 2.08 -22.07 -22.97
C HIS A 283 3.20 -22.62 -23.86
N ASP A 284 3.98 -23.52 -23.28
CA ASP A 284 4.97 -24.32 -23.98
C ASP A 284 4.22 -25.33 -24.85
N ILE A 285 3.77 -24.89 -26.03
CA ILE A 285 3.27 -25.77 -27.08
C ILE A 285 4.49 -26.27 -27.85
N ARG A 286 5.25 -27.19 -27.24
CA ARG A 286 6.21 -28.05 -27.94
C ARG A 286 6.36 -29.41 -27.26
N SER A 287 5.33 -30.24 -27.34
CA SER A 287 5.53 -31.70 -27.49
C SER A 287 4.23 -32.42 -27.84
N ALA A 288 3.89 -32.45 -29.12
CA ALA A 288 3.13 -33.56 -29.70
C ALA A 288 3.45 -33.64 -31.19
N LEU A 289 3.98 -34.80 -31.58
CA LEU A 289 4.32 -35.34 -32.91
C LEU A 289 5.81 -35.67 -33.01
N PRO A 290 6.17 -36.89 -33.45
CA PRO A 290 5.57 -37.60 -34.58
C PRO A 290 4.34 -38.45 -34.28
#